data_AF-A0A851FZZ8-F1
#
_entry.id   AF-A0A851FZZ8-F1
#
_cell.length_a   1.000
_cell.length_b   1.000
_cell.length_c   1.000
_cell.angle_alpha   90.00
_cell.angle_beta   90.00
_cell.angle_gamma   90.00
#
_symmetry.space_group_name_H-M   'P 1'
#
loop_
_entity.id
_entity.type
_entity.pdbx_description
1 polymer ?
#
loop_
_entity_poly.entity_id
_entity_poly.type
_entity_poly.pdbx_seq_one_letter_code
_entity_poly.pdbx_strand_id
1 'polypeptide(L)'
;MIQCKRVYEQAAPEDGYRVLVDRLWPRGVKKADLVHNEWCKALTPSDGLRKAFHSETIDFAAFSLAYREELAQHKDDGLRLATLARQQTLTLLYAAKNTEQNHAMVLADWLRHL
;
A
#
# COMPACT_ATOMS: atom_id res chain seq x y z
N MET A 1 5.70 -8.02 -11.44
CA MET A 1 4.92 -8.75 -10.42
C MET A 1 4.62 -7.80 -9.27
N ILE A 2 3.41 -7.83 -8.70
CA ILE A 2 3.05 -7.01 -7.52
C ILE A 2 2.69 -7.94 -6.37
N GLN A 3 3.31 -7.72 -5.21
CA GLN A 3 3.02 -8.45 -3.98
C GLN A 3 2.87 -7.51 -2.79
N CYS A 4 2.24 -7.98 -1.73
CA CYS A 4 2.05 -7.26 -0.49
C CYS A 4 2.81 -8.01 0.62
N LYS A 5 3.50 -7.28 1.49
CA LYS A 5 4.22 -7.86 2.62
C LYS A 5 4.07 -6.98 3.85
N ARG A 6 3.91 -7.57 5.02
CA ARG A 6 3.83 -6.77 6.24
C ARG A 6 5.21 -6.23 6.60
N VAL A 7 5.25 -5.01 7.13
CA VAL A 7 6.46 -4.35 7.64
C VAL A 7 7.13 -5.09 8.82
N TYR A 8 6.44 -6.08 9.40
CA TYR A 8 6.92 -6.92 10.48
C TYR A 8 7.59 -8.21 9.98
N GLU A 9 7.46 -8.51 8.69
CA GLU A 9 8.10 -9.66 8.07
C GLU A 9 9.50 -9.28 7.60
N GLN A 10 10.43 -10.24 7.65
CA GLN A 10 11.82 -10.01 7.23
C GLN A 10 11.90 -9.71 5.74
N ALA A 11 12.85 -8.84 5.41
CA ALA A 11 13.17 -8.55 4.02
C ALA A 11 13.79 -9.77 3.34
N ALA A 12 13.34 -10.07 2.14
CA ALA A 12 13.81 -11.19 1.35
C ALA A 12 14.29 -10.71 -0.04
N PRO A 13 15.29 -11.36 -0.67
CA PRO A 13 15.81 -10.95 -1.98
C PRO A 13 14.75 -10.87 -3.07
N GLU A 14 13.74 -11.74 -3.01
CA GLU A 14 12.59 -11.78 -3.93
C GLU A 14 11.65 -10.57 -3.79
N ASP A 15 11.79 -9.76 -2.75
CA ASP A 15 10.95 -8.59 -2.52
C ASP A 15 11.18 -7.47 -3.54
N GLY A 16 12.29 -7.50 -4.29
CA GLY A 16 12.59 -6.52 -5.32
C GLY A 16 12.51 -5.07 -4.80
N TYR A 17 11.72 -4.23 -5.50
CA TYR A 17 11.51 -2.83 -5.13
C TYR A 17 10.42 -2.70 -4.06
N ARG A 18 10.80 -2.22 -2.86
CA ARG A 18 9.93 -2.17 -1.67
C ARG A 18 9.41 -0.77 -1.42
N VAL A 19 8.10 -0.61 -1.39
CA VAL A 19 7.42 0.69 -1.20
C VAL A 19 6.58 0.66 0.06
N LEU A 20 6.84 1.55 1.01
CA LEU A 20 5.94 1.77 2.14
C LEU A 20 4.68 2.49 1.66
N VAL A 21 3.52 1.87 1.90
CA VAL A 21 2.20 2.37 1.49
C VAL A 21 1.25 2.63 2.67
N ASP A 22 1.79 2.61 3.90
CA ASP A 22 1.06 3.18 5.03
C ASP A 22 1.25 4.70 5.06
N ARG A 23 0.15 5.43 5.28
CA ARG A 23 0.23 6.89 5.47
C ARG A 23 1.05 7.29 6.71
N LEU A 24 0.98 6.46 7.74
CA LEU A 24 1.67 6.65 9.02
C LEU A 24 2.85 5.68 9.13
N TRP A 25 3.89 6.10 9.82
CA TRP A 25 5.00 5.20 10.09
C TRP A 25 4.53 4.00 10.95
N PRO A 26 4.91 2.75 10.63
CA PRO A 26 4.49 1.58 11.38
C PRO A 26 4.87 1.65 12.86
N ARG A 27 3.95 1.26 13.73
CA ARG A 27 4.22 1.20 15.18
C ARG A 27 5.21 0.09 15.48
N GLY A 28 6.18 0.39 16.36
CA GLY A 28 7.17 -0.58 16.83
C GLY A 28 8.33 -0.84 15.87
N VAL A 29 8.36 -0.18 14.71
CA VAL A 29 9.44 -0.31 13.72
C VAL A 29 10.29 0.96 13.77
N LYS A 30 11.61 0.86 13.92
CA LYS A 30 12.48 2.04 13.80
C LYS A 30 12.70 2.36 12.33
N LYS A 31 12.92 3.63 12.01
CA LYS A 31 13.25 4.06 10.63
C LYS A 31 14.45 3.36 10.03
N ALA A 32 15.46 3.08 10.85
CA ALA A 32 16.67 2.37 10.45
C ALA A 32 16.45 0.88 10.18
N ASP A 33 15.41 0.28 10.77
CA ASP A 33 15.18 -1.17 10.70
C ASP A 33 14.28 -1.56 9.52
N LEU A 34 13.46 -0.63 9.02
CA LEU A 34 12.60 -0.89 7.86
C LEU A 34 13.39 -0.77 6.57
N VAL A 35 13.74 -1.90 5.98
CA VAL A 35 14.27 -1.93 4.60
C VAL A 35 13.13 -1.55 3.65
N HIS A 36 13.26 -0.39 2.99
CA HIS A 36 12.35 0.09 1.96
C HIS A 36 13.11 1.01 1.01
N ASN A 37 12.67 1.08 -0.25
CA ASN A 37 13.27 1.93 -1.27
C ASN A 37 12.62 3.33 -1.28
N GLU A 38 11.31 3.40 -1.07
CA GLU A 38 10.58 4.67 -1.00
C GLU A 38 9.34 4.58 -0.10
N TRP A 39 8.84 5.76 0.32
CA TRP A 39 7.59 5.91 1.06
C TRP A 39 6.59 6.72 0.23
N CYS A 40 5.70 6.03 -0.48
CA CYS A 40 4.77 6.66 -1.41
C CYS A 40 3.48 7.06 -0.70
N LYS A 41 3.48 8.24 -0.06
CA LYS A 41 2.30 8.77 0.66
C LYS A 41 1.15 9.18 -0.26
N ALA A 42 1.44 9.49 -1.52
CA ALA A 42 0.43 9.88 -2.51
C ALA A 42 -0.56 8.74 -2.80
N LEU A 43 -0.09 7.50 -2.79
CA LEU A 43 -0.91 6.31 -3.00
C LEU A 43 -1.32 5.67 -1.68
N THR A 44 -1.72 6.48 -0.70
CA THR A 44 -2.24 6.01 0.59
C THR A 44 -3.63 6.58 0.81
N PRO A 45 -4.53 5.87 1.51
CA PRO A 45 -5.86 6.40 1.77
C PRO A 45 -5.76 7.69 2.59
N SER A 46 -6.67 8.62 2.34
CA SER A 46 -6.77 9.85 3.12
C SER A 46 -6.99 9.55 4.60
N ASP A 47 -6.68 10.51 5.48
CA ASP A 47 -6.88 10.32 6.91
C ASP A 47 -8.36 10.11 7.27
N GLY A 48 -9.27 10.78 6.56
CA GLY A 48 -10.72 10.61 6.72
C GLY A 48 -11.16 9.19 6.36
N LEU A 49 -10.80 8.72 5.16
CA LEU A 49 -11.17 7.38 4.70
C LEU A 49 -10.55 6.29 5.56
N ARG A 50 -9.27 6.45 5.95
CA ARG A 50 -8.58 5.54 6.87
C ARG A 50 -9.30 5.46 8.21
N LYS A 51 -9.70 6.60 8.79
CA LYS A 51 -10.43 6.65 10.07
C LYS A 51 -11.78 5.95 9.96
N ALA A 52 -12.57 6.27 8.93
CA ALA A 52 -13.89 5.67 8.72
C ALA A 52 -13.85 4.14 8.63
N PHE A 53 -12.84 3.59 7.94
CA PHE A 53 -12.65 2.14 7.87
C PHE A 53 -12.17 1.54 9.21
N HIS A 54 -11.27 2.22 9.93
CA HIS A 54 -10.79 1.74 11.24
C HIS A 54 -11.84 1.83 12.35
N SER A 55 -12.81 2.74 12.24
CA SER A 55 -13.95 2.86 13.15
C SER A 55 -15.13 1.99 12.75
N GLU A 56 -14.97 1.11 11.75
CA GLU A 56 -16.01 0.21 11.25
C GLU A 56 -17.29 0.95 10.81
N THR A 57 -17.15 2.23 10.45
CA THR A 57 -18.27 3.07 9.99
C THR A 57 -18.65 2.75 8.55
N ILE A 58 -17.70 2.22 7.79
CA ILE A 58 -17.88 1.70 6.43
C ILE A 58 -17.29 0.31 6.37
N ASP A 59 -17.88 -0.54 5.52
CA ASP A 59 -17.33 -1.86 5.24
C ASP A 59 -16.14 -1.78 4.26
N PHE A 60 -15.48 -2.92 4.03
CA PHE A 60 -14.34 -2.99 3.14
C PHE A 60 -14.70 -2.69 1.68
N ALA A 61 -15.92 -2.98 1.24
CA ALA A 61 -16.35 -2.73 -0.13
C ALA A 61 -16.50 -1.23 -0.40
N ALA A 62 -17.18 -0.52 0.50
CA ALA A 62 -17.30 0.93 0.49
C ALA A 62 -15.93 1.61 0.61
N PHE A 63 -15.07 1.13 1.52
CA PHE A 63 -13.69 1.61 1.63
C PHE A 63 -12.92 1.44 0.30
N SER A 64 -13.01 0.26 -0.31
CA SER A 64 -12.28 -0.05 -1.54
C SER A 64 -12.72 0.82 -2.71
N LEU A 65 -14.03 1.12 -2.81
CA LEU A 65 -14.56 2.02 -3.84
C LEU A 65 -14.03 3.44 -3.67
N ALA A 66 -14.22 4.03 -2.48
CA ALA A 66 -13.76 5.39 -2.19
C ALA A 66 -12.24 5.52 -2.33
N TYR A 67 -11.48 4.49 -1.93
CA TYR A 67 -10.03 4.53 -2.05
C TYR A 67 -9.57 4.52 -3.51
N ARG A 68 -10.24 3.78 -4.40
CA ARG A 68 -9.91 3.81 -5.84
C ARG A 68 -10.19 5.17 -6.47
N GLU A 69 -11.19 5.89 -6.01
CA GLU A 69 -11.45 7.27 -6.44
C GLU A 69 -10.32 8.21 -6.01
N GLU A 70 -9.83 8.08 -4.76
CA GLU A 70 -8.64 8.82 -4.30
C GLU A 70 -7.39 8.47 -5.14
N LEU A 71 -7.16 7.19 -5.44
CA LEU A 71 -6.04 6.73 -6.28
C LEU A 71 -6.11 7.27 -7.71
N ALA A 72 -7.32 7.41 -8.28
CA ALA A 72 -7.51 7.95 -9.62
C ALA A 72 -7.03 9.41 -9.75
N GLN A 73 -7.01 10.17 -8.64
CA GLN A 73 -6.46 11.53 -8.59
C GLN A 73 -4.92 11.54 -8.60
N HIS A 74 -4.29 10.41 -8.27
CA HIS A 74 -2.84 10.22 -8.24
C HIS A 74 -2.37 9.24 -9.33
N LYS A 75 -3.00 9.30 -10.51
CA LYS A 75 -2.76 8.35 -11.60
C LYS A 75 -1.31 8.32 -12.07
N ASP A 76 -0.60 9.44 -12.07
CA ASP A 76 0.80 9.50 -12.50
C ASP A 76 1.73 8.70 -11.58
N ASP A 77 1.55 8.81 -10.26
CA ASP A 77 2.26 7.97 -9.28
C ASP A 77 1.92 6.49 -9.46
N GLY A 78 0.63 6.20 -9.72
CA GLY A 78 0.16 4.85 -10.03
C GLY A 78 0.83 4.26 -11.27
N LEU A 79 0.88 5.01 -12.36
CA LEU A 79 1.51 4.60 -13.62
C LEU A 79 3.01 4.37 -13.45
N ARG A 80 3.69 5.21 -12.65
CA ARG A 80 5.10 5.02 -12.29
C ARG A 80 5.33 3.68 -11.58
N LEU A 81 4.54 3.39 -10.54
CA LEU A 81 4.67 2.11 -9.82
C LEU A 81 4.26 0.91 -10.67
N ALA A 82 3.20 1.02 -11.48
CA ALA A 82 2.78 -0.03 -12.40
C ALA A 82 3.88 -0.33 -13.44
N THR A 83 4.55 0.70 -13.96
CA THR A 83 5.70 0.55 -14.86
C THR A 83 6.86 -0.16 -14.17
N LEU A 84 7.21 0.23 -12.93
CA LEU A 84 8.22 -0.47 -12.13
C LEU A 84 7.85 -1.94 -11.91
N ALA A 85 6.59 -2.22 -11.61
CA ALA A 85 6.08 -3.58 -11.43
C ALA A 85 6.10 -4.44 -12.72
N ARG A 86 6.19 -3.83 -13.90
CA ARG A 86 6.40 -4.56 -15.16
C ARG A 86 7.87 -4.93 -15.40
N GLN A 87 8.79 -4.18 -14.79
CA GLN A 87 10.25 -4.39 -14.94
C GLN A 87 10.84 -5.30 -13.87
N GLN A 88 10.28 -5.28 -12.65
CA GLN A 88 10.76 -6.07 -11.51
C GLN A 88 9.62 -6.39 -10.54
N THR A 89 9.91 -7.15 -9.49
CA THR A 89 8.97 -7.35 -8.38
C THR A 89 8.80 -6.03 -7.61
N LEU A 90 7.55 -5.62 -7.43
CA LEU A 90 7.15 -4.51 -6.57
C LEU A 90 6.49 -5.07 -5.31
N THR A 91 7.06 -4.77 -4.15
CA THR A 91 6.52 -5.16 -2.84
C THR A 91 5.92 -3.96 -2.12
N LEU A 92 4.61 -3.99 -1.91
CA LEU A 92 3.88 -2.99 -1.15
C LEU A 92 3.93 -3.35 0.34
N LEU A 93 4.58 -2.50 1.14
CA LEU A 93 4.77 -2.69 2.57
C LEU A 93 3.66 -2.01 3.37
N TYR A 94 3.04 -2.76 4.29
CA TYR A 94 1.93 -2.28 5.12
C TYR A 94 1.98 -2.84 6.56
N ALA A 95 1.32 -2.18 7.52
CA ALA A 95 1.32 -2.55 8.93
C ALA A 95 -0.01 -3.15 9.41
N ALA A 96 -1.07 -3.06 8.61
CA ALA A 96 -2.39 -3.58 8.97
C ALA A 96 -2.32 -5.04 9.44
N LYS A 97 -3.08 -5.35 10.49
CA LYS A 97 -3.16 -6.72 11.04
C LYS A 97 -3.92 -7.65 10.10
N ASN A 98 -5.00 -7.16 9.50
CA ASN A 98 -5.80 -7.91 8.54
C ASN A 98 -5.02 -8.02 7.22
N THR A 99 -4.68 -9.25 6.83
CA THR A 99 -3.89 -9.55 5.63
C THR A 99 -4.74 -9.65 4.36
N GLU A 100 -6.05 -9.81 4.49
CA GLU A 100 -6.97 -10.02 3.36
C GLU A 100 -7.71 -8.74 2.98
N GLN A 101 -8.19 -7.99 3.98
CA GLN A 101 -8.93 -6.75 3.79
C GLN A 101 -8.14 -5.56 4.34
N ASN A 102 -7.27 -5.01 3.49
CA ASN A 102 -6.49 -3.82 3.81
C ASN A 102 -6.24 -2.97 2.55
N HIS A 103 -5.79 -1.73 2.77
CA HIS A 103 -5.51 -0.77 1.71
C HIS A 103 -4.41 -1.23 0.73
N ALA A 104 -3.42 -2.01 1.18
CA ALA A 104 -2.35 -2.50 0.30
C ALA A 104 -2.90 -3.48 -0.75
N MET A 105 -3.89 -4.31 -0.39
CA MET A 105 -4.57 -5.21 -1.32
C MET A 105 -5.35 -4.43 -2.39
N VAL A 106 -6.06 -3.37 -1.98
CA VAL A 106 -6.79 -2.50 -2.92
C VAL A 106 -5.82 -1.79 -3.87
N LEU A 107 -4.71 -1.25 -3.34
CA LEU A 107 -3.68 -0.61 -4.16
C LEU A 107 -3.03 -1.60 -5.13
N ALA A 108 -2.66 -2.79 -4.66
CA ALA A 108 -2.07 -3.83 -5.51
C ALA A 108 -3.00 -4.20 -6.66
N ASP A 109 -4.30 -4.38 -6.37
CA ASP A 109 -5.28 -4.67 -7.39
C ASP A 109 -5.43 -3.50 -8.39
N TRP A 110 -5.54 -2.27 -7.90
CA TRP A 110 -5.64 -1.09 -8.77
C TRP A 110 -4.42 -0.94 -9.69
N LEU A 111 -3.20 -1.10 -9.16
CA LEU A 111 -1.96 -1.04 -9.94
C LEU A 111 -1.86 -2.13 -11.02
N ARG A 112 -2.44 -3.32 -10.80
CA ARG A 112 -2.48 -4.39 -11.81
C ARG A 112 -3.40 -4.06 -13.00
N HIS A 113 -4.35 -3.14 -12.80
CA HIS A 113 -5.31 -2.70 -13.82
C HIS A 113 -4.92 -1.38 -14.49
N LEU A 114 -3.74 -0.83 -14.17
CA LEU A 114 -3.11 0.29 -14.89
C LEU A 114 -2.13 -0.23 -15.97
#